data_AF-A0A835Z8A9-F1
#
_entry.id   AF-A0A835Z8A9-F1
#
_cell.length_a   1.000
_cell.length_b   1.000
_cell.length_c   1.000
_cell.angle_alpha   90.00
_cell.angle_beta   90.00
_cell.angle_gamma   90.00
#
_symmetry.space_group_name_H-M   'P 1'
#
loop_
_entity.id
_entity.type
_entity.pdbx_description
1 polymer ?
#
loop_
_entity_poly.entity_id
_entity_poly.type
_entity_poly.pdbx_seq_one_letter_code
_entity_poly.pdbx_strand_id
1 'polypeptide(L)'
;DAAIKAKAYSKEFLASMNTTYAADLRDPGLKYTGSSTDLQMQNFFRKCVTPGAVINVGILGGSISQMDYGYQINFIKHLEDMCPSADIKLYDGARGSTPSMTLGYCAVTAMGGPSELDLFISEFTLNDGVKYTADGAFSSLPYELMLRSVLSAFPYSPSVMTLHFWGFNFTHKTPQADLLKLAHRYNLSAISIRDVIWP
;
A
#
# COMPACT_ATOMS: atom_id res chain seq x y z
N ASP A 1 21.02 19.48 -9.98
CA ASP A 1 19.59 19.47 -10.31
C ASP A 1 18.73 18.43 -9.61
N ALA A 2 19.02 17.12 -9.64
CA ALA A 2 18.17 16.10 -9.00
C ALA A 2 18.03 16.27 -7.47
N ALA A 3 19.14 16.56 -6.77
CA ALA A 3 19.13 16.79 -5.32
C ALA A 3 18.36 18.06 -4.90
N ILE A 4 18.28 19.06 -5.77
CA ILE A 4 17.52 20.31 -5.52
C ILE A 4 16.02 20.03 -5.69
N LYS A 5 15.64 19.25 -6.72
CA LYS A 5 14.25 18.78 -6.90
C LYS A 5 13.79 17.90 -5.73
N ALA A 6 14.58 16.91 -5.32
CA ALA A 6 14.24 16.04 -4.20
C ALA A 6 14.06 16.83 -2.88
N LYS A 7 14.88 17.86 -2.65
CA LYS A 7 14.78 18.74 -1.48
C LYS A 7 13.59 19.71 -1.56
N ALA A 8 13.19 20.13 -2.76
CA ALA A 8 11.98 20.92 -2.99
C ALA A 8 10.72 20.07 -2.77
N TYR A 9 10.67 18.86 -3.34
CA TYR A 9 9.59 17.89 -3.11
C TYR A 9 9.46 17.52 -1.64
N SER A 10 10.57 17.26 -0.94
CA SER A 10 10.49 16.95 0.50
C SER A 10 10.01 18.15 1.31
N LYS A 11 10.42 19.38 0.98
CA LYS A 11 10.00 20.58 1.71
C LYS A 11 8.54 20.94 1.46
N GLU A 12 8.05 20.82 0.23
CA GLU A 12 6.63 21.04 -0.12
C GLU A 12 5.74 19.94 0.46
N PHE A 13 6.19 18.68 0.38
CA PHE A 13 5.53 17.56 1.02
C PHE A 13 5.49 17.71 2.55
N LEU A 14 6.62 17.98 3.20
CA LEU A 14 6.69 18.23 4.65
C LEU A 14 5.87 19.46 5.07
N ALA A 15 5.80 20.50 4.24
CA ALA A 15 4.94 21.67 4.49
C ALA A 15 3.45 21.32 4.40
N SER A 16 3.06 20.47 3.42
CA SER A 16 1.70 19.94 3.32
C SER A 16 1.33 18.98 4.46
N MET A 17 2.34 18.34 5.10
CA MET A 17 2.15 17.45 6.24
C MET A 17 1.96 18.16 7.58
N ASN A 18 2.36 19.44 7.69
CA ASN A 18 2.24 20.26 8.92
C ASN A 18 0.92 21.06 8.99
N THR A 19 0.16 21.13 7.91
CA THR A 19 -1.20 21.69 7.93
C THR A 19 -2.17 20.59 8.31
N THR A 20 -2.66 20.64 9.55
CA THR A 20 -3.82 19.89 10.01
C THR A 20 -4.98 20.08 9.02
N TYR A 21 -5.30 19.06 8.22
CA TYR A 21 -6.48 19.10 7.35
C TYR A 21 -7.56 18.18 7.89
N ALA A 22 -8.34 18.73 8.82
CA ALA A 22 -9.78 18.65 8.67
C ALA A 22 -10.15 19.63 7.54
N ALA A 23 -10.90 19.15 6.55
CA ALA A 23 -11.35 19.82 5.32
C ALA A 23 -10.50 19.55 4.06
N ASP A 24 -11.17 19.04 3.03
CA ASP A 24 -10.72 18.88 1.63
C ASP A 24 -9.77 17.73 1.25
N LEU A 25 -10.24 16.49 1.44
CA LEU A 25 -9.89 15.41 0.49
C LEU A 25 -10.60 15.67 -0.85
N ARG A 26 -10.03 16.56 -1.69
CA ARG A 26 -10.51 16.80 -3.08
C ARG A 26 -10.13 15.69 -4.06
N ASP A 27 -9.36 14.69 -3.61
CA ASP A 27 -9.03 13.52 -4.41
C ASP A 27 -10.04 12.39 -4.09
N PRO A 28 -10.91 12.00 -5.03
CA PRO A 28 -11.89 10.94 -4.80
C PRO A 28 -11.24 9.58 -4.49
N GLY A 29 -9.96 9.40 -4.84
CA GLY A 29 -9.20 8.19 -4.57
C GLY A 29 -8.62 8.10 -3.17
N LEU A 30 -8.24 9.21 -2.54
CA LEU A 30 -7.61 9.19 -1.23
C LEU A 30 -8.68 9.02 -0.14
N LYS A 31 -8.79 7.80 0.41
CA LYS A 31 -9.84 7.46 1.38
C LYS A 31 -9.40 7.69 2.81
N TYR A 32 -8.14 7.45 3.09
CA TYR A 32 -7.58 7.69 4.39
C TYR A 32 -6.08 7.92 4.27
N THR A 33 -5.63 9.06 4.75
CA THR A 33 -4.23 9.27 5.06
C THR A 33 -4.00 8.69 6.44
N GLY A 34 -3.24 7.60 6.55
CA GLY A 34 -2.56 7.30 7.80
C GLY A 34 -1.80 8.56 8.25
N SER A 35 -1.71 8.82 9.55
CA SER A 35 -1.15 10.06 10.08
C SER A 35 0.13 10.46 9.33
N SER A 36 0.20 11.69 8.82
CA SER A 36 1.42 12.26 8.22
C SER A 36 2.59 12.38 9.21
N THR A 37 2.32 12.14 10.50
CA THR A 37 3.31 11.95 11.56
C THR A 37 3.79 10.51 11.72
N ASP A 38 3.35 9.59 10.86
CA ASP A 38 3.78 8.19 10.88
C ASP A 38 5.28 8.13 10.62
N LEU A 39 6.02 7.78 11.67
CA LEU A 39 7.48 7.74 11.69
C LEU A 39 8.02 6.88 10.55
N GLN A 40 7.26 5.86 10.16
CA GLN A 40 7.54 4.93 9.08
C GLN A 40 7.55 5.65 7.72
N MET A 41 6.54 6.46 7.43
CA MET A 41 6.48 7.25 6.19
C MET A 41 7.59 8.31 6.17
N GLN A 42 7.88 8.95 7.30
CA GLN A 42 8.99 9.89 7.40
C GLN A 42 10.36 9.21 7.18
N ASN A 43 10.55 8.01 7.73
CA ASN A 43 11.76 7.21 7.52
C ASN A 43 11.92 6.81 6.05
N PHE A 44 10.83 6.43 5.38
CA PHE A 44 10.80 6.15 3.95
C PHE A 44 11.28 7.36 3.14
N PHE A 45 10.69 8.54 3.32
CA PHE A 45 11.10 9.74 2.59
C PHE A 45 12.50 10.24 2.97
N ARG A 46 12.95 10.00 4.20
CA ARG A 46 14.34 10.26 4.58
C ARG A 46 15.30 9.39 3.78
N LYS A 47 14.99 8.10 3.58
CA LYS A 47 15.79 7.22 2.72
C LYS A 47 15.84 7.73 1.28
N CYS A 48 14.74 8.25 0.74
CA CYS A 48 14.70 8.80 -0.63
C CYS A 48 15.74 9.88 -0.93
N VAL A 49 16.12 10.67 0.09
CA VAL A 49 17.12 11.74 -0.04
C VAL A 49 18.49 11.36 0.50
N THR A 50 18.68 10.13 0.97
CA THR A 50 19.93 9.64 1.55
C THR A 50 20.72 8.87 0.49
N PRO A 51 21.89 9.38 0.05
CA PRO A 51 22.69 8.70 -0.97
C PRO A 51 23.08 7.27 -0.56
N GLY A 52 22.82 6.31 -1.45
CA GLY A 52 23.15 4.90 -1.26
C GLY A 52 22.23 4.17 -0.28
N ALA A 53 21.15 4.80 0.19
CA ALA A 53 20.13 4.10 0.96
C ALA A 53 19.41 3.07 0.07
N VAL A 54 19.01 1.95 0.68
CA VAL A 54 18.15 0.96 0.04
C VAL A 54 16.74 1.12 0.57
N ILE A 55 15.77 1.24 -0.34
CA ILE A 55 14.35 1.27 -0.03
C ILE A 55 13.73 -0.06 -0.45
N ASN A 56 13.24 -0.81 0.53
CA ASN A 56 12.66 -2.13 0.34
C ASN A 56 11.14 -2.01 0.24
N VAL A 57 10.59 -2.34 -0.93
CA VAL A 57 9.16 -2.24 -1.22
C VAL A 57 8.60 -3.66 -1.35
N GLY A 58 7.70 -4.04 -0.45
CA GLY A 58 6.99 -5.30 -0.50
C GLY A 58 5.62 -5.13 -1.12
N ILE A 59 5.20 -6.03 -2.00
CA ILE A 59 3.86 -6.02 -2.58
C ILE A 59 3.22 -7.38 -2.37
N LEU A 60 2.01 -7.36 -1.82
CA LEU A 60 1.12 -8.52 -1.80
C LEU A 60 -0.20 -8.14 -2.45
N GLY A 61 -0.63 -8.98 -3.38
CA GLY A 61 -1.92 -8.83 -4.00
C GLY A 61 -2.29 -9.92 -4.96
N GLY A 62 -3.38 -9.69 -5.68
CA GLY A 62 -3.95 -10.64 -6.63
C GLY A 62 -3.35 -10.57 -8.03
N SER A 63 -4.16 -10.97 -9.01
CA SER A 63 -3.77 -10.97 -10.43
C SER A 63 -3.43 -9.58 -10.95
N ILE A 64 -3.98 -8.50 -10.37
CA ILE A 64 -3.70 -7.12 -10.78
C ILE A 64 -2.27 -6.72 -10.40
N SER A 65 -1.80 -7.16 -9.22
CA SER A 65 -0.45 -6.91 -8.74
C SER A 65 0.60 -7.85 -9.32
N GLN A 66 0.21 -8.98 -9.95
CA GLN A 66 1.15 -9.96 -10.51
C GLN A 66 1.59 -9.63 -11.95
N MET A 67 0.88 -8.76 -12.67
CA MET A 67 1.11 -8.60 -14.11
C MET A 67 2.51 -8.06 -14.44
N ASP A 68 3.20 -8.64 -15.42
CA ASP A 68 4.55 -8.21 -15.85
C ASP A 68 4.65 -6.75 -16.37
N TYR A 69 3.50 -6.08 -16.52
CA TYR A 69 3.33 -4.69 -16.95
C TYR A 69 2.23 -3.99 -16.11
N GLY A 70 2.02 -4.46 -14.88
CA GLY A 70 1.03 -3.94 -13.95
C GLY A 70 1.41 -2.60 -13.32
N TYR A 71 0.50 -2.07 -12.49
CA TYR A 71 0.69 -0.79 -11.81
C TYR A 71 1.97 -0.75 -10.97
N GLN A 72 2.39 -1.89 -10.42
CA GLN A 72 3.55 -2.00 -9.55
C GLN A 72 4.84 -1.63 -10.28
N ILE A 73 4.98 -1.97 -11.56
CA ILE A 73 6.17 -1.60 -12.35
C ILE A 73 6.23 -0.08 -12.54
N ASN A 74 5.10 0.54 -12.91
CA ASN A 74 5.02 1.99 -13.07
C ASN A 74 5.21 2.72 -11.72
N PHE A 75 4.72 2.14 -10.64
CA PHE A 75 4.91 2.67 -9.29
C PHE A 75 6.38 2.63 -8.87
N ILE A 76 7.08 1.51 -9.06
CA ILE A 76 8.51 1.42 -8.76
C ILE A 76 9.32 2.40 -9.60
N LYS A 77 9.04 2.51 -10.90
CA LYS A 77 9.69 3.52 -11.75
C LYS A 77 9.46 4.94 -11.24
N HIS A 78 8.24 5.25 -10.81
CA HIS A 78 7.95 6.54 -10.20
C HIS A 78 8.72 6.77 -8.89
N LEU A 79 8.91 5.72 -8.07
CA LEU A 79 9.76 5.81 -6.89
C LEU A 79 11.23 6.05 -7.23
N GLU A 80 11.76 5.39 -8.26
CA GLU A 80 13.13 5.61 -8.75
C GLU A 80 13.33 7.07 -9.19
N ASP A 81 12.36 7.64 -9.92
CA ASP A 81 12.36 9.04 -10.34
C ASP A 81 12.27 10.01 -9.14
N MET A 82 11.46 9.68 -8.14
CA MET A 82 11.24 10.50 -6.94
C MET A 82 12.41 10.42 -5.95
N CYS A 83 13.07 9.27 -5.88
CA CYS A 83 14.10 8.93 -4.90
C CYS A 83 15.43 8.59 -5.61
N PRO A 84 15.98 9.49 -6.46
CA PRO A 84 17.12 9.18 -7.34
C PRO A 84 18.44 8.95 -6.59
N SER A 85 18.45 9.15 -5.27
CA SER A 85 19.61 8.91 -4.40
C SER A 85 19.57 7.54 -3.72
N ALA A 86 18.47 6.80 -3.85
CA ALA A 86 18.26 5.50 -3.23
C ALA A 86 18.17 4.38 -4.27
N ASP A 87 18.57 3.18 -3.87
CA ASP A 87 18.33 1.93 -4.60
C ASP A 87 16.96 1.37 -4.20
N ILE A 88 16.07 1.15 -5.18
CA ILE A 88 14.72 0.65 -4.92
C ILE A 88 14.70 -0.87 -5.17
N LYS A 89 14.40 -1.64 -4.12
CA LYS A 89 14.26 -3.10 -4.20
C LYS A 89 12.80 -3.50 -4.09
N LEU A 90 12.28 -4.14 -5.13
CA LEU A 90 10.94 -4.71 -5.15
C LEU A 90 10.97 -6.17 -4.67
N TYR A 91 10.10 -6.50 -3.72
CA TYR A 91 9.80 -7.84 -3.25
C TYR A 91 8.36 -8.20 -3.63
N ASP A 92 8.19 -8.81 -4.80
CA ASP A 92 6.89 -9.13 -5.37
C ASP A 92 6.36 -10.50 -4.89
N GLY A 93 5.43 -10.46 -3.95
CA GLY A 93 4.69 -11.62 -3.48
C GLY A 93 3.28 -11.73 -4.06
N ALA A 94 2.93 -10.97 -5.09
CA ALA A 94 1.61 -11.03 -5.72
C ALA A 94 1.37 -12.39 -6.40
N ARG A 95 0.17 -12.92 -6.22
CA ARG A 95 -0.22 -14.23 -6.78
C ARG A 95 -1.63 -14.14 -7.34
N GLY A 96 -1.78 -14.51 -8.61
CA GLY A 96 -3.05 -14.51 -9.31
C GLY A 96 -4.11 -15.31 -8.58
N SER A 97 -5.34 -14.83 -8.62
CA SER A 97 -6.52 -15.48 -8.00
C SER A 97 -6.37 -15.83 -6.51
N THR A 98 -5.44 -15.19 -5.80
CA THR A 98 -5.11 -15.52 -4.40
C THR A 98 -5.71 -14.48 -3.44
N PRO A 99 -6.62 -14.88 -2.52
CA PRO A 99 -7.14 -13.98 -1.49
C PRO A 99 -6.15 -13.83 -0.32
N SER A 100 -6.36 -12.80 0.50
CA SER A 100 -5.52 -12.50 1.67
C SER A 100 -5.44 -13.67 2.66
N MET A 101 -6.52 -14.46 2.78
CA MET A 101 -6.58 -15.66 3.62
C MET A 101 -5.46 -16.67 3.29
N THR A 102 -5.12 -16.82 2.02
CA THR A 102 -4.05 -17.75 1.59
C THR A 102 -2.67 -17.25 2.02
N LEU A 103 -2.50 -15.94 2.16
CA LEU A 103 -1.21 -15.31 2.49
C LEU A 103 -1.07 -14.95 3.97
N GLY A 104 -2.11 -15.13 4.78
CA GLY A 104 -2.10 -14.78 6.22
C GLY A 104 -0.92 -15.35 7.00
N TYR A 105 -0.47 -16.55 6.64
CA TYR A 105 0.61 -17.27 7.34
C TYR A 105 1.96 -17.29 6.61
N CYS A 106 2.01 -16.84 5.36
CA CYS A 106 3.23 -16.91 4.54
C CYS A 106 3.57 -15.60 3.83
N ALA A 107 2.91 -14.49 4.19
CA ALA A 107 3.08 -13.16 3.59
C ALA A 107 4.56 -12.77 3.35
N VAL A 108 5.40 -12.89 4.38
CA VAL A 108 6.83 -12.52 4.29
C VAL A 108 7.59 -13.46 3.37
N THR A 109 7.35 -14.77 3.47
CA THR A 109 7.95 -15.78 2.58
C THR A 109 7.50 -15.61 1.14
N ALA A 110 6.25 -15.22 0.91
CA ALA A 110 5.70 -14.96 -0.43
C ALA A 110 6.43 -13.81 -1.12
N MET A 111 6.90 -12.82 -0.35
CA MET A 111 7.77 -11.72 -0.80
C MET A 111 9.26 -12.12 -0.91
N GLY A 112 9.61 -13.41 -0.79
CA GLY A 112 11.00 -13.88 -0.87
C GLY A 112 11.79 -13.75 0.44
N GLY A 113 11.12 -13.45 1.56
CA GLY A 113 11.75 -13.38 2.88
C GLY A 113 12.67 -12.18 3.08
N PRO A 114 12.26 -10.94 2.76
CA PRO A 114 13.08 -9.77 3.05
C PRO A 114 13.36 -9.67 4.56
N SER A 115 14.56 -9.20 4.92
CA SER A 115 14.91 -8.92 6.32
C SER A 115 14.38 -7.56 6.81
N GLU A 116 14.06 -6.66 5.87
CA GLU A 116 13.53 -5.32 6.13
C GLU A 116 12.51 -4.91 5.06
N LEU A 117 11.51 -4.13 5.45
CA LEU A 117 10.58 -3.46 4.54
C LEU A 117 10.40 -2.01 4.98
N ASP A 118 10.48 -1.10 4.03
CA ASP A 118 10.25 0.33 4.25
C ASP A 118 8.82 0.71 3.86
N LEU A 119 8.33 0.10 2.77
CA LEU A 119 6.98 0.28 2.27
C LEU A 119 6.36 -1.08 1.98
N PHE A 120 5.13 -1.29 2.44
CA PHE A 120 4.31 -2.45 2.13
C PHE A 120 3.05 -2.01 1.40
N ILE A 121 2.79 -2.58 0.23
CA ILE A 121 1.59 -2.36 -0.56
C ILE A 121 0.71 -3.62 -0.50
N SER A 122 -0.54 -3.44 -0.11
CA SER A 122 -1.53 -4.50 0.01
C SER A 122 -2.70 -4.27 -0.95
N GLU A 123 -2.99 -5.25 -1.80
CA GLU A 123 -4.07 -5.21 -2.79
C GLU A 123 -4.87 -6.52 -2.78
N PHE A 124 -6.01 -6.55 -2.07
CA PHE A 124 -6.84 -7.76 -1.99
C PHE A 124 -8.32 -7.53 -2.19
N THR A 125 -8.74 -6.28 -2.48
CA THR A 125 -10.15 -5.90 -2.45
C THR A 125 -10.97 -6.74 -3.44
N LEU A 126 -10.44 -7.02 -4.63
CA LEU A 126 -11.11 -7.88 -5.61
C LEU A 126 -11.10 -9.35 -5.20
N ASN A 127 -9.93 -9.91 -4.86
CA ASN A 127 -9.80 -11.34 -4.56
C ASN A 127 -10.55 -11.76 -3.30
N ASP A 128 -10.54 -10.91 -2.28
CA ASP A 128 -11.30 -11.12 -1.05
C ASP A 128 -12.81 -10.90 -1.30
N GLY A 129 -13.16 -9.99 -2.20
CA GLY A 129 -14.54 -9.73 -2.58
C GLY A 129 -15.18 -10.88 -3.38
N VAL A 130 -14.43 -11.60 -4.22
CA VAL A 130 -14.93 -12.79 -4.93
C VAL A 130 -15.22 -13.95 -3.96
N LYS A 131 -14.63 -13.95 -2.78
CA LYS A 131 -14.91 -14.93 -1.72
C LYS A 131 -16.16 -14.59 -0.89
N TYR A 132 -16.91 -13.53 -1.23
CA TYR A 132 -18.30 -13.36 -0.76
C TYR A 132 -19.14 -14.56 -1.25
N THR A 133 -19.27 -15.59 -0.43
CA THR A 133 -20.21 -16.67 -0.66
C THR A 133 -21.62 -16.25 -0.21
N ALA A 134 -22.61 -17.03 -0.67
CA ALA A 134 -24.05 -16.72 -0.79
C ALA A 134 -24.79 -16.10 0.41
N ASP A 135 -24.15 -16.01 1.58
CA ASP A 135 -24.74 -15.64 2.86
C ASP A 135 -24.58 -14.13 3.17
N GLY A 136 -23.81 -13.41 2.33
CA GLY A 136 -23.84 -11.95 2.25
C GLY A 136 -22.95 -11.17 3.24
N ALA A 137 -22.14 -11.84 4.06
CA ALA A 137 -21.24 -11.18 5.02
C ALA A 137 -19.76 -11.44 4.70
N PHE A 138 -18.99 -10.35 4.59
CA PHE A 138 -17.53 -10.40 4.49
C PHE A 138 -16.90 -10.44 5.88
N SER A 139 -15.87 -11.26 6.02
CA SER A 139 -14.99 -11.24 7.18
C SER A 139 -13.67 -10.61 6.77
N SER A 140 -13.34 -9.48 7.39
CA SER A 140 -12.04 -8.82 7.23
C SER A 140 -10.92 -9.51 8.03
N LEU A 141 -11.25 -10.54 8.83
CA LEU A 141 -10.30 -11.22 9.71
C LEU A 141 -9.09 -11.82 8.97
N PRO A 142 -9.24 -12.50 7.82
CA PRO A 142 -8.09 -13.06 7.12
C PRO A 142 -7.12 -11.98 6.63
N TYR A 143 -7.66 -10.86 6.14
CA TYR A 143 -6.88 -9.70 5.75
C TYR A 143 -6.16 -9.07 6.95
N GLU A 144 -6.85 -8.93 8.08
CA GLU A 144 -6.27 -8.42 9.33
C GLU A 144 -5.13 -9.31 9.84
N LEU A 145 -5.27 -10.64 9.78
CA LEU A 145 -4.22 -11.58 10.15
C LEU A 145 -2.98 -11.44 9.26
N MET A 146 -3.20 -11.30 7.94
CA MET A 146 -2.11 -11.06 6.98
C MET A 146 -1.40 -9.73 7.24
N LEU A 147 -2.16 -8.65 7.45
CA LEU A 147 -1.59 -7.35 7.77
C LEU A 147 -0.75 -7.41 9.05
N ARG A 148 -1.28 -8.04 10.11
CA ARG A 148 -0.57 -8.17 11.38
C ARG A 148 0.70 -9.00 11.25
N SER A 149 0.68 -10.08 10.45
CA SER A 149 1.87 -10.91 10.26
C SER A 149 3.00 -10.13 9.59
N VAL A 150 2.70 -9.30 8.59
CA VAL A 150 3.66 -8.35 8.00
C VAL A 150 4.14 -7.34 9.04
N LEU A 151 3.23 -6.64 9.73
CA LEU A 151 3.60 -5.59 10.69
C LEU A 151 4.47 -6.10 11.86
N SER A 152 4.28 -7.36 12.27
CA SER A 152 5.04 -7.98 13.37
C SER A 152 6.35 -8.64 12.94
N ALA A 153 6.57 -8.87 11.64
CA ALA A 153 7.74 -9.61 11.16
C ALA A 153 9.01 -8.76 11.09
N PHE A 154 8.87 -7.44 11.01
CA PHE A 154 10.00 -6.54 10.79
C PHE A 154 10.37 -5.80 12.08
N PRO A 155 11.68 -5.65 12.38
CA PRO A 155 12.14 -4.88 13.54
C PRO A 155 11.65 -3.42 13.52
N TYR A 156 11.56 -2.85 12.32
CA TYR A 156 10.92 -1.58 12.06
C TYR A 156 9.71 -1.88 11.18
N SER A 157 8.50 -1.68 11.72
CA SER A 157 7.29 -1.90 10.94
C SER A 157 7.32 -1.02 9.68
N PRO A 158 6.94 -1.56 8.50
CA PRO A 158 6.93 -0.78 7.26
C PRO A 158 5.82 0.28 7.31
N SER A 159 5.96 1.31 6.49
CA SER A 159 4.79 2.11 6.13
C SER A 159 3.86 1.26 5.26
N VAL A 160 2.55 1.34 5.47
CA VAL A 160 1.59 0.52 4.72
C VAL A 160 0.67 1.38 3.87
N MET A 161 0.56 0.98 2.61
CA MET A 161 -0.40 1.50 1.66
C MET A 161 -1.35 0.39 1.23
N THR A 162 -2.65 0.60 1.42
CA THR A 162 -3.70 -0.32 0.99
C THR A 162 -4.33 0.22 -0.29
N LEU A 163 -4.42 -0.63 -1.32
CA LEU A 163 -5.01 -0.31 -2.60
C LEU A 163 -6.33 -1.05 -2.75
N HIS A 164 -7.36 -0.31 -3.13
CA HIS A 164 -8.70 -0.85 -3.35
C HIS A 164 -9.08 -0.74 -4.82
N PHE A 165 -8.83 -1.82 -5.55
CA PHE A 165 -9.41 -2.03 -6.87
C PHE A 165 -10.82 -2.60 -6.71
N TRP A 166 -11.76 -2.11 -7.52
CA TRP A 166 -13.07 -2.72 -7.71
C TRP A 166 -13.67 -2.21 -9.03
N GLY A 167 -14.27 -3.10 -9.83
CA GLY A 167 -14.78 -2.79 -11.17
C GLY A 167 -16.29 -2.99 -11.33
N PHE A 168 -16.85 -2.38 -12.37
CA PHE A 168 -18.28 -2.16 -12.62
C PHE A 168 -19.16 -3.41 -12.81
N ASN A 169 -18.60 -4.63 -12.81
CA ASN A 169 -19.33 -5.83 -13.23
C ASN A 169 -19.27 -7.01 -12.24
N PHE A 170 -18.88 -6.75 -10.99
CA PHE A 170 -19.05 -7.73 -9.92
C PHE A 170 -20.38 -7.44 -9.23
N THR A 171 -21.34 -8.36 -9.36
CA THR A 171 -22.67 -8.32 -8.71
C THR A 171 -22.60 -8.40 -7.16
N HIS A 172 -21.39 -8.42 -6.61
CA HIS A 172 -21.12 -8.59 -5.19
C HIS A 172 -20.84 -7.24 -4.50
N LYS A 173 -21.18 -7.17 -3.21
CA LYS A 173 -20.73 -6.08 -2.34
C LYS A 173 -19.20 -6.07 -2.32
N THR A 174 -18.60 -4.89 -2.45
CA THR A 174 -17.15 -4.74 -2.33
C THR A 174 -16.73 -4.79 -0.85
N PRO A 175 -15.61 -5.46 -0.50
CA PRO A 175 -15.08 -5.44 0.85
C PRO A 175 -14.38 -4.11 1.19
N GLN A 176 -14.31 -3.14 0.27
CA GLN A 176 -13.60 -1.86 0.47
C GLN A 176 -14.01 -1.18 1.79
N ALA A 177 -15.30 -1.12 2.11
CA ALA A 177 -15.78 -0.48 3.33
C ALA A 177 -15.24 -1.15 4.61
N ASP A 178 -15.12 -2.48 4.61
CA ASP A 178 -14.63 -3.24 5.75
C ASP A 178 -13.10 -3.20 5.85
N LEU A 179 -12.40 -3.21 4.72
CA LEU A 179 -10.94 -3.02 4.68
C LEU A 179 -10.55 -1.59 5.09
N LEU A 180 -11.34 -0.57 4.75
CA LEU A 180 -11.12 0.80 5.21
C LEU A 180 -11.23 0.93 6.73
N LYS A 181 -12.14 0.19 7.39
CA LYS A 181 -12.20 0.15 8.86
C LYS A 181 -10.89 -0.35 9.46
N LEU A 182 -10.22 -1.32 8.81
CA LEU A 182 -8.90 -1.78 9.23
C LEU A 182 -7.82 -0.72 8.97
N ALA A 183 -7.85 -0.06 7.81
CA ALA A 183 -6.92 1.04 7.53
C ALA A 183 -7.02 2.13 8.61
N HIS A 184 -8.23 2.51 9.03
CA HIS A 184 -8.44 3.42 10.16
C HIS A 184 -7.91 2.87 11.48
N ARG A 185 -8.23 1.62 11.82
CA ARG A 185 -7.80 0.98 13.08
C ARG A 185 -6.28 0.94 13.21
N TYR A 186 -5.59 0.67 12.12
CA TYR A 186 -4.14 0.52 12.08
C TYR A 186 -3.40 1.78 11.60
N ASN A 187 -4.11 2.89 11.37
CA ASN A 187 -3.54 4.15 10.89
C ASN A 187 -2.75 4.00 9.57
N LEU A 188 -3.27 3.24 8.61
CA LEU A 188 -2.62 2.95 7.31
C LEU A 188 -3.11 3.88 6.22
N SER A 189 -2.30 4.15 5.20
CA SER A 189 -2.79 4.86 4.02
C SER A 189 -3.71 3.96 3.19
N ALA A 190 -4.82 4.50 2.69
CA ALA A 190 -5.78 3.78 1.86
C ALA A 190 -6.19 4.60 0.62
N ILE A 191 -6.04 3.97 -0.54
CA ILE A 191 -6.34 4.54 -1.85
C ILE A 191 -7.38 3.67 -2.54
N SER A 192 -8.50 4.25 -2.93
CA SER A 192 -9.50 3.62 -3.78
C SER A 192 -9.23 3.96 -5.23
N ILE A 193 -8.70 2.99 -5.97
CA ILE A 193 -8.55 3.11 -7.42
C ILE A 193 -9.92 3.07 -8.11
N ARG A 194 -10.90 2.36 -7.51
CA ARG A 194 -12.29 2.36 -7.98
C ARG A 194 -12.81 3.79 -8.12
N ASP A 195 -12.70 4.59 -7.07
CA ASP A 195 -13.35 5.90 -7.01
C ASP A 195 -12.57 6.97 -7.81
N VAL A 196 -11.32 6.69 -8.20
CA VAL A 196 -10.57 7.51 -9.18
C VAL A 196 -11.04 7.21 -10.60
N ILE A 197 -11.18 5.93 -10.96
CA ILE A 197 -11.48 5.51 -12.34
C ILE A 197 -12.98 5.61 -12.65
N TRP A 198 -13.83 5.36 -11.65
CA TRP A 198 -15.29 5.39 -11.75
C TRP A 198 -15.89 6.29 -10.65
N PRO A 199 -15.70 7.61 -10.74
CA PRO A 199 -16.21 8.58 -9.76
C PRO A 199 -17.74 8.67 -9.74
#